data_AF-A0AAV1ZAE6-F1
#
_entry.id   AF-A0AAV1ZAE6-F1
#
_cell.length_a   1.000
_cell.length_b   1.000
_cell.length_c   1.000
_cell.angle_alpha   90.00
_cell.angle_beta   90.00
_cell.angle_gamma   90.00
#
_symmetry.space_group_name_H-M   'P 1'
#
loop_
_entity.id
_entity.type
_entity.pdbx_description
1 polymer ?
#
loop_
_entity_poly.entity_id
_entity_poly.type
_entity_poly.pdbx_seq_one_letter_code
_entity_poly.pdbx_strand_id
1 'polypeptide(L)' 'RLSTEGIKSRGGGVLLALNKSFTATILDVPCLDLEAIWISVRLNYKSNLLLCVVYFPPSRHVENAKYT' A
#
# COMPACT_ATOMS: atom_id res chain seq x y z
N ARG A 1 -13.80 -27.44 17.51
CA ARG A 1 -12.98 -26.24 17.80
C ARG A 1 -13.07 -25.37 16.55
N LEU A 2 -13.77 -24.24 16.63
CA LEU A 2 -14.09 -23.38 15.48
C LEU A 2 -12.80 -22.98 14.74
N SER A 3 -12.78 -23.20 13.42
CA SER A 3 -11.80 -22.64 12.50
C SER A 3 -11.92 -21.12 12.58
N THR A 4 -10.92 -20.49 13.18
CA THR A 4 -10.69 -19.05 13.08
C THR A 4 -10.28 -18.77 11.65
N GLU A 5 -11.25 -18.72 10.74
CA GLU A 5 -11.10 -17.94 9.51
C GLU A 5 -10.85 -16.52 9.97
N GLY A 6 -9.58 -16.12 9.97
CA GLY A 6 -9.14 -14.83 10.43
C GLY A 6 -10.00 -13.76 9.77
N ILE A 7 -10.63 -12.92 10.59
CA ILE A 7 -11.28 -11.70 10.15
C ILE A 7 -10.21 -10.93 9.38
N LYS A 8 -10.21 -11.04 8.04
CA LYS A 8 -9.40 -10.18 7.19
C LYS A 8 -9.90 -8.78 7.47
N SER A 9 -9.14 -8.01 8.26
CA SER A 9 -9.43 -6.60 8.44
C SER A 9 -9.52 -5.99 7.05
N ARG A 10 -10.66 -5.38 6.72
CA ARG A 10 -10.81 -4.61 5.48
C ARG A 10 -9.93 -3.37 5.60
N GLY A 11 -8.66 -3.54 5.26
CA GLY A 11 -7.68 -2.46 5.12
C GLY A 11 -8.14 -1.42 4.10
N GLY A 12 -7.50 -0.25 4.10
CA GLY A 12 -7.74 0.79 3.09
C GLY A 12 -7.16 0.39 1.73
N GLY A 13 -6.04 -0.34 1.76
CA GLY A 13 -5.29 -0.74 0.58
C GLY A 13 -4.60 0.45 -0.09
N VAL A 14 -3.66 0.13 -0.97
CA VAL A 14 -2.99 1.11 -1.82
C VAL A 14 -3.26 0.81 -3.29
N LEU A 15 -3.48 1.86 -4.08
CA LEU A 15 -3.63 1.78 -5.52
C LEU A 15 -2.65 2.74 -6.18
N LEU A 16 -1.92 2.23 -7.17
CA LEU A 16 -1.12 3.04 -8.08
C LEU A 16 -1.57 2.75 -9.51
N ALA A 17 -1.96 3.81 -10.23
CA ALA A 17 -2.22 3.74 -11.65
C ALA A 17 -1.00 4.26 -12.43
N LEU A 18 -0.55 3.50 -13.42
CA LEU A 18 0.56 3.88 -14.29
C LEU A 18 0.10 3.98 -15.73
N ASN A 19 0.55 5.00 -16.45
CA ASN A 19 0.31 5.10 -17.88
C ASN A 19 1.04 3.95 -18.61
N LYS A 20 0.37 3.30 -19.56
CA LYS A 20 0.87 2.13 -20.30
C LYS A 20 2.18 2.38 -21.08
N SER A 21 2.53 3.64 -21.33
CA SER A 21 3.80 4.02 -21.94
C SER A 21 5.02 3.77 -21.04
N PHE A 22 4.81 3.62 -19.73
CA PHE A 22 5.89 3.31 -18.80
C PHE A 22 5.99 1.81 -18.54
N THR A 23 7.22 1.33 -18.49
CA THR A 23 7.51 -0.02 -17.98
C THR A 23 7.76 0.06 -16.47
N ALA A 24 7.15 -0.82 -15.70
CA ALA A 24 7.38 -0.87 -14.28
C ALA A 24 7.42 -2.30 -13.73
N THR A 25 8.11 -2.45 -12.61
CA THR A 25 8.29 -3.73 -11.91
C THR A 25 7.91 -3.54 -10.46
N ILE A 26 6.92 -4.30 -10.00
CA ILE A 26 6.55 -4.37 -8.59
C ILE A 26 7.70 -5.07 -7.85
N LEU A 27 8.08 -4.53 -6.70
CA LEU A 27 9.16 -5.05 -5.88
C LEU A 27 8.57 -5.68 -4.63
N ASP A 28 8.89 -6.95 -4.42
CA ASP A 28 8.54 -7.64 -3.17
C ASP A 28 9.49 -7.17 -2.07
N VAL A 29 8.92 -6.53 -1.05
CA VAL A 29 9.65 -6.09 0.15
C VAL A 29 9.15 -6.91 1.33
N PRO A 30 9.80 -8.04 1.65
CA PRO A 30 9.40 -8.84 2.79
C PRO A 30 9.57 -8.03 4.09
N CYS A 31 8.75 -8.36 5.09
CA CYS A 31 8.81 -7.80 6.45
C CYS A 31 8.29 -6.37 6.64
N LEU A 32 7.60 -5.78 5.66
CA LEU A 32 6.90 -4.51 5.85
C LEU A 32 5.45 -4.75 6.30
N ASP A 33 5.18 -4.60 7.61
CA ASP A 33 3.82 -4.68 8.18
C ASP A 33 3.04 -3.38 7.95
N LEU A 34 3.01 -2.91 6.69
CA LEU A 34 2.26 -1.74 6.26
C LEU A 34 1.50 -2.08 4.98
N GLU A 35 0.35 -1.42 4.79
CA GLU A 35 -0.36 -1.42 3.52
C GLU A 35 0.43 -0.58 2.51
N ALA A 36 1.36 -1.22 1.78
CA ALA A 36 2.26 -0.54 0.86
C ALA A 36 2.54 -1.34 -0.41
N ILE A 37 2.89 -0.62 -1.48
CA ILE A 37 3.43 -1.17 -2.72
C ILE A 37 4.72 -0.43 -3.07
N TRP A 38 5.75 -1.20 -3.40
CA TRP A 38 7.00 -0.70 -3.94
C TRP A 38 7.07 -1.01 -5.43
N ILE A 39 7.45 -0.03 -6.23
CA ILE A 39 7.54 -0.18 -7.68
C ILE A 39 8.75 0.57 -8.21
N SER A 40 9.49 -0.07 -9.11
CA SER A 40 10.49 0.59 -9.94
C SER A 40 9.88 0.91 -11.30
N VAL A 41 9.79 2.19 -11.64
CA VAL A 41 9.29 2.68 -12.93
C VAL A 41 10.47 3.10 -13.80
N ARG A 42 10.61 2.52 -14.99
CA ARG A 42 11.63 2.94 -15.96
C ARG A 42 11.20 4.25 -16.60
N LEU A 43 11.98 5.31 -16.40
CA LEU A 43 11.73 6.62 -17.01
C LEU A 43 12.32 6.70 -18.42
N ASN A 44 13.53 6.17 -18.60
CA ASN A 44 14.23 6.09 -19.88
C ASN A 44 15.22 4.90 -19.86
N TYR A 45 16.07 4.78 -20.87
CA TYR A 45 17.01 3.66 -20.98
C TYR A 45 18.02 3.53 -19.82
N LYS A 46 18.30 4.62 -19.08
CA LYS A 46 19.37 4.65 -18.06
C LYS A 46 18.89 4.99 -16.66
N SER A 47 17.64 5.44 -16.49
CA SER A 47 17.13 5.85 -15.19
C SER A 47 15.81 5.18 -14.84
N ASN A 48 15.74 4.71 -13.60
CA ASN A 48 14.53 4.22 -12.97
C ASN A 48 14.15 5.16 -11.81
N LEU A 49 12.85 5.33 -11.59
CA LEU A 49 12.27 5.96 -10.42
C LEU A 49 11.74 4.89 -9.48
N LEU A 50 12.16 4.93 -8.22
CA LEU A 50 11.61 4.08 -7.17
C LEU A 50 10.48 4.81 -6.47
N LEU A 51 9.29 4.20 -6.42
CA LEU A 51 8.13 4.73 -5.71
C LEU A 51 7.74 3.77 -4.59
N CYS A 52 7.49 4.33 -3.41
CA CYS A 52 6.82 3.68 -2.29
C CYS A 52 5.47 4.38 -2.08
N VAL A 53 4.39 3.65 -2.29
CA VAL A 53 3.04 4.13 -2.01
C VAL A 53 2.55 3.38 -0.78
N VAL A 54 2.27 4.12 0.29
CA VAL A 54 1.93 3.56 1.59
C VAL A 54 0.68 4.25 2.15
N TYR A 55 -0.23 3.45 2.68
CA TYR A 55 -1.35 3.94 3.46
C TYR A 55 -1.01 3.87 4.95
N PHE A 56 -1.01 5.03 5.60
CA PHE A 56 -0.99 5.12 7.04
C PHE A 56 -2.42 5.38 7.53
N PRO A 57 -3.08 4.41 8.19
CA PRO A 57 -4.40 4.66 8.73
C PRO A 57 -4.32 5.81 9.74
N PRO A 58 -5.38 6.65 9.83
CA PRO A 58 -5.42 7.68 10.85
C PRO A 58 -5.19 7.04 12.23
N SER A 59 -4.36 7.69 13.05
CA SER A 59 -4.08 7.24 14.41
C SER A 59 -5.40 6.94 15.12
N ARG A 60 -5.49 5.80 15.84
CA ARG A 60 -6.68 5.39 16.62
C ARG A 60 -7.03 6.34 17.79
N HIS A 61 -6.54 7.57 17.79
CA HIS A 61 -6.83 8.62 18.77
C HIS A 61 -7.80 9.69 18.25
N VAL A 62 -8.83 9.27 17.52
CA VAL A 62 -10.06 10.06 17.37
C VAL A 62 -11.28 9.18 17.68
N GLU A 63 -11.19 8.42 18.77
CA GLU A 63 -12.39 8.04 19.53
C GLU A 63 -12.69 9.21 20.47
N ASN A 64 -13.64 10.08 20.10
CA ASN A 64 -14.46 10.95 20.97
C ASN A 64 -14.91 12.28 20.34
N ALA A 65 -14.86 12.46 19.02
CA ALA A 65 -15.75 13.45 18.39
C ALA A 65 -17.14 12.81 18.16
N LYS A 66 -17.84 12.49 19.25
CA LYS A 66 -19.28 12.29 19.22
C LYS A 66 -19.89 13.64 18.85
N TYR A 67 -20.40 13.78 17.62
CA TYR A 67 -21.38 14.83 17.35
C TYR A 67 -22.67 14.39 18.03
N THR A 68 -23.06 15.20 19.01
CA THR A 68 -24.33 15.13 19.73
C THR A 68 -25.46 15.58 18.82
#